data_AF-A0A8T0XP52-F1
#
_entry.id   AF-A0A8T0XP52-F1
#
_cell.length_a   1.000
_cell.length_b   1.000
_cell.length_c   1.000
_cell.angle_alpha   90.00
_cell.angle_beta   90.00
_cell.angle_gamma   90.00
#
_symmetry.space_group_name_H-M   'P 1'
#
loop_
_entity.id
_entity.type
_entity.pdbx_description
1 polymer ?
#
loop_
_entity_poly.entity_id
_entity_poly.type
_entity_poly.pdbx_seq_one_letter_code
_entity_poly.pdbx_strand_id
1 'polypeptide(L)'
;MVPGTYNTTIYKNQLPVSSEAITIAGGSAPASAPASTEAATPAPASNGGQRRAQSVEGAKTLTVTYEPVAEPLWRIGVFDGVPDGFLNADRIHTSHPSDSRMKPWKPLNFTIGTDKDEIFPMAMFRAVNDPITINFELTKEQVGKDRTLKLGIPLAQNNGRCSVTVNKFSAKTPLSAAVKTRGVT
;
A
#
# COMPACT_ATOMS: atom_id res chain seq x y z
N MET A 1 14.02 -15.01 18.56
CA MET A 1 12.58 -15.37 18.60
C MET A 1 12.43 -16.61 19.46
N VAL A 2 11.33 -16.74 20.21
CA VAL A 2 11.05 -17.98 20.97
C VAL A 2 10.97 -19.13 19.97
N PRO A 3 11.43 -20.35 20.30
CA PRO A 3 11.25 -21.50 19.41
C PRO A 3 9.76 -21.76 19.15
N GLY A 4 9.41 -22.04 17.89
CA GLY A 4 8.02 -22.23 17.48
C GLY A 4 7.80 -22.01 16.00
N THR A 5 6.57 -22.25 15.56
CA THR A 5 6.12 -21.98 14.19
C THR A 5 5.45 -20.62 14.13
N TYR A 6 5.84 -19.83 13.13
CA TYR A 6 5.39 -18.46 12.91
C TYR A 6 4.91 -18.29 11.47
N ASN A 7 3.87 -17.48 11.28
CA ASN A 7 3.54 -16.96 9.96
C ASN A 7 4.44 -15.76 9.67
N THR A 8 5.26 -15.86 8.65
CA THR A 8 6.05 -14.76 8.11
C THR A 8 5.27 -14.13 6.98
N THR A 9 5.03 -12.82 7.06
CA THR A 9 4.41 -12.05 5.98
C THR A 9 5.43 -11.06 5.45
N ILE A 10 5.60 -11.06 4.13
CA ILE A 10 6.44 -10.09 3.42
C ILE A 10 5.53 -8.95 2.98
N TYR A 11 5.97 -7.72 3.22
CA TYR A 11 5.23 -6.52 2.89
C TYR A 11 5.97 -5.68 1.84
N LYS A 12 5.19 -5.05 0.96
CA LYS A 12 5.61 -3.85 0.23
C LYS A 12 5.08 -2.66 0.99
N ASN A 13 5.96 -1.95 1.70
CA ASN A 13 5.58 -0.96 2.70
C ASN A 13 4.61 -1.57 3.75
N GLN A 14 3.30 -1.31 3.67
CA GLN A 14 2.29 -1.89 4.55
C GLN A 14 1.34 -2.87 3.84
N LEU A 15 1.51 -3.10 2.53
CA LEU A 15 0.73 -4.08 1.79
C LEU A 15 1.36 -5.48 1.91
N PRO A 16 0.66 -6.48 2.48
CA PRO A 16 1.14 -7.86 2.46
C PRO A 16 1.17 -8.39 1.02
N VAL A 17 2.31 -8.89 0.58
CA VAL A 17 2.54 -9.41 -0.78
C VAL A 17 2.83 -10.91 -0.82
N SER A 18 3.24 -11.50 0.29
CA SER A 18 3.43 -12.95 0.43
C SER A 18 3.34 -13.36 1.89
N SER A 19 2.97 -14.61 2.16
CA SER A 19 3.00 -15.19 3.51
C SER A 19 3.41 -16.66 3.48
N GLU A 20 4.31 -17.06 4.37
CA GLU A 20 4.82 -18.43 4.52
C GLU A 20 5.01 -18.79 6.00
N ALA A 21 4.79 -20.05 6.38
CA ALA A 21 5.06 -20.52 7.73
C ALA A 21 6.55 -20.88 7.90
N ILE A 22 7.21 -20.36 8.94
CA ILE A 22 8.59 -20.71 9.31
C ILE A 22 8.64 -21.32 10.71
N THR A 23 9.48 -22.34 10.90
CA THR A 23 9.78 -22.89 12.23
C THR A 23 11.16 -22.44 12.70
N ILE A 24 11.21 -21.86 13.91
CA ILE A 24 12.42 -21.45 14.63
C ILE A 24 12.75 -22.49 15.71
N ALA A 25 13.99 -23.00 15.70
CA ALA A 25 14.50 -23.90 16.72
C ALA A 25 15.18 -23.12 17.87
N GLY A 26 15.32 -23.75 19.04
CA GLY A 26 16.08 -23.18 20.16
C GLY A 26 17.58 -23.12 19.86
N GLY A 27 18.23 -22.01 20.24
CA GLY A 27 19.69 -21.86 20.16
C GLY A 27 20.26 -21.27 18.87
N SER A 28 19.43 -20.86 17.91
CA SER A 28 19.91 -20.22 16.67
C SER A 28 20.20 -18.73 16.89
N ALA A 29 21.48 -18.32 16.80
CA ALA A 29 21.84 -16.92 16.68
C ALA A 29 21.48 -16.39 15.27
N PRO A 30 21.01 -15.14 15.11
CA PRO A 30 20.75 -14.60 13.78
C PRO A 30 22.08 -14.43 13.02
N ALA A 31 22.16 -14.96 11.80
CA ALA A 31 23.20 -14.60 10.85
C ALA A 31 23.04 -13.13 10.45
N SER A 32 24.16 -12.43 10.24
CA SER A 32 24.21 -11.07 9.71
C SER A 32 23.40 -10.97 8.41
N ALA A 33 22.53 -9.97 8.29
CA ALA A 33 21.78 -9.72 7.06
C ALA A 33 22.74 -9.42 5.88
N PRO A 34 22.47 -9.91 4.65
CA PRO A 34 23.20 -9.47 3.47
C PRO A 34 22.90 -7.98 3.21
N ALA A 35 23.90 -7.25 2.73
CA ALA A 35 23.75 -5.85 2.34
C ALA A 35 22.71 -5.74 1.20
N SER A 36 21.74 -4.83 1.37
CA SER A 36 20.91 -4.36 0.28
C SER A 36 21.83 -3.84 -0.84
N THR A 37 21.80 -4.44 -2.03
CA THR A 37 22.39 -3.83 -3.23
C THR A 37 21.46 -2.72 -3.71
N GLU A 38 21.44 -1.63 -2.97
CA GLU A 38 21.06 -0.32 -3.51
C GLU A 38 22.37 0.41 -3.82
N ALA A 39 22.51 0.88 -5.06
CA ALA A 39 23.75 1.47 -5.55
C ALA A 39 24.09 2.77 -4.80
N ALA A 40 24.85 2.67 -3.72
CA ALA A 40 25.39 3.82 -3.01
C ALA A 40 26.67 4.34 -3.70
N THR A 41 26.66 5.61 -4.06
CA THR A 41 27.82 6.41 -4.51
C THR A 41 28.96 6.38 -3.48
N PRO A 42 30.25 6.32 -3.87
CA PRO A 42 31.32 6.09 -2.89
C PRO A 42 31.73 7.37 -2.14
N ALA A 43 31.91 7.25 -0.83
CA ALA A 43 32.63 8.19 0.04
C ALA A 43 33.77 7.45 0.78
N PRO A 44 34.85 8.15 1.20
CA PRO A 44 36.20 7.60 1.21
C PRO A 44 36.57 6.76 2.44
N ALA A 45 37.68 6.03 2.27
CA ALA A 45 38.18 4.94 3.09
C ALA A 45 38.48 5.27 4.56
N SER A 46 38.25 4.29 5.45
CA SER A 46 38.87 4.23 6.78
C SER A 46 39.32 2.80 7.13
N ASN A 47 40.41 2.77 7.87
CA ASN A 47 41.39 1.72 8.17
C ASN A 47 40.89 0.36 8.67
N GLY A 48 41.52 -0.70 8.14
CA GLY A 48 42.40 -1.58 8.93
C GLY A 48 41.81 -2.37 10.09
N GLY A 49 40.96 -3.37 9.81
CA GLY A 49 40.60 -4.41 10.76
C GLY A 49 40.21 -5.71 10.04
N GLN A 50 40.97 -6.78 10.25
CA GLN A 50 40.70 -8.12 9.72
C GLN A 50 39.33 -8.61 10.24
N ARG A 51 38.28 -8.47 9.43
CA ARG A 51 36.97 -9.05 9.72
C ARG A 51 37.02 -10.55 9.44
N ARG A 52 37.02 -11.33 10.52
CA ARG A 52 36.87 -12.79 10.54
C ARG A 52 35.69 -13.19 9.64
N ALA A 53 35.95 -13.88 8.54
CA ALA A 53 34.90 -14.46 7.70
C ALA A 53 34.14 -15.50 8.53
N GLN A 54 32.91 -15.19 8.93
CA GLN A 54 32.01 -16.14 9.58
C GLN A 54 31.09 -16.75 8.53
N SER A 55 31.05 -18.09 8.53
CA SER A 55 30.30 -18.95 7.62
C SER A 55 28.79 -18.71 7.69
N VAL A 56 28.14 -18.71 6.52
CA VAL A 56 26.69 -18.46 6.29
C VAL A 56 25.85 -19.75 6.47
N GLU A 57 26.39 -20.74 7.17
CA GLU A 57 25.82 -22.09 7.19
C GLU A 57 24.61 -22.13 8.14
N GLY A 58 23.40 -22.23 7.58
CA GLY A 58 22.14 -22.37 8.32
C GLY A 58 21.15 -21.20 8.21
N ALA A 59 21.46 -20.13 7.48
CA ALA A 59 20.48 -19.07 7.22
C ALA A 59 19.35 -19.60 6.30
N LYS A 60 18.11 -19.61 6.80
CA LYS A 60 16.93 -19.84 5.94
C LYS A 60 16.74 -18.61 5.06
N THR A 61 16.98 -18.77 3.77
CA THR A 61 16.67 -17.76 2.75
C THR A 61 15.20 -17.86 2.37
N LEU A 62 14.46 -16.76 2.49
CA LEU A 62 13.12 -16.64 1.91
C LEU A 62 13.27 -16.01 0.53
N THR A 63 12.89 -16.74 -0.52
CA THR A 63 12.86 -16.20 -1.87
C THR A 63 11.60 -15.36 -2.03
N VAL A 64 11.77 -14.04 -2.16
CA VAL A 64 10.65 -13.12 -2.40
C VAL A 64 10.38 -13.04 -3.90
N THR A 65 9.35 -13.74 -4.38
CA THR A 65 8.80 -13.50 -5.72
C THR A 65 7.64 -12.52 -5.59
N TYR A 66 7.96 -11.22 -5.64
CA TYR A 66 6.96 -10.17 -5.86
C TYR A 66 6.96 -9.82 -7.34
N GLU A 67 6.04 -10.42 -8.09
CA GLU A 67 5.76 -10.00 -9.45
C GLU A 67 4.63 -8.96 -9.40
N PRO A 68 4.88 -7.68 -9.70
CA PRO A 68 3.81 -6.70 -9.89
C PRO A 68 3.08 -7.00 -11.21
N VAL A 69 2.39 -8.15 -11.32
CA VAL A 69 1.74 -8.61 -12.57
C VAL A 69 0.42 -7.88 -12.84
N ALA A 70 0.44 -6.55 -12.82
CA ALA A 70 -0.59 -5.77 -13.48
C ALA A 70 0.02 -4.45 -13.92
N GLU A 71 0.12 -4.27 -15.24
CA GLU A 71 0.16 -2.95 -15.89
C GLU A 71 -1.29 -2.48 -16.01
N PRO A 72 -1.83 -1.71 -15.05
CA PRO A 72 -3.19 -1.24 -15.15
C PRO A 72 -3.29 -0.19 -16.27
N LEU A 73 -4.48 -0.01 -16.85
CA LEU A 73 -4.71 1.09 -17.80
C LEU A 73 -4.40 2.45 -17.19
N TRP A 74 -4.68 2.59 -15.89
CA TRP A 74 -4.35 3.74 -15.08
C TRP A 74 -4.30 3.33 -13.61
N ARG A 75 -3.63 4.16 -12.80
CA ARG A 75 -3.55 4.02 -11.35
C ARG A 75 -3.59 5.40 -10.72
N ILE A 76 -4.27 5.49 -9.58
CA ILE A 76 -4.23 6.65 -8.67
C ILE A 76 -3.50 6.16 -7.41
N GLY A 77 -2.39 6.81 -7.07
CA GLY A 77 -1.52 6.46 -5.94
C GLY A 77 -0.66 5.21 -6.15
N VAL A 78 -0.09 4.72 -5.05
CA VAL A 78 0.74 3.51 -5.02
C VAL A 78 0.00 2.39 -4.30
N PHE A 79 0.08 1.17 -4.83
CA PHE A 79 -0.50 -0.01 -4.18
C PHE A 79 0.51 -0.59 -3.18
N ASP A 80 0.60 0.04 -2.02
CA ASP A 80 1.59 -0.27 -0.95
C ASP A 80 0.98 -0.20 0.48
N GLY A 81 -0.34 -0.08 0.58
CA GLY A 81 -1.08 -0.23 1.83
C GLY A 81 -1.17 1.05 2.67
N VAL A 82 -0.73 2.19 2.15
CA VAL A 82 -0.84 3.49 2.83
C VAL A 82 -1.49 4.54 1.93
N PRO A 83 -2.04 5.63 2.50
CA PRO A 83 -2.61 6.73 1.72
C PRO A 83 -1.58 7.78 1.27
N ASP A 84 -0.28 7.53 1.46
CA ASP A 84 0.76 8.53 1.22
C ASP A 84 0.69 9.09 -0.20
N GLY A 85 0.89 10.41 -0.30
CA GLY A 85 0.76 11.15 -1.57
C GLY A 85 -0.65 11.61 -1.91
N PHE A 86 -1.69 11.17 -1.19
CA PHE A 86 -3.05 11.71 -1.34
C PHE A 86 -3.28 13.00 -0.54
N LEU A 87 -4.32 13.74 -0.91
CA LEU A 87 -4.75 14.96 -0.23
C LEU A 87 -4.97 14.69 1.27
N ASN A 88 -4.30 15.50 2.10
CA ASN A 88 -4.30 15.46 3.57
C ASN A 88 -3.63 14.23 4.22
N ALA A 89 -3.03 13.31 3.45
CA ALA A 89 -2.33 12.16 4.02
C ALA A 89 -1.16 12.58 4.94
N ASP A 90 -0.45 13.66 4.59
CA ASP A 90 0.67 14.20 5.36
C ASP A 90 0.27 14.74 6.74
N ARG A 91 -0.99 15.15 6.92
CA ARG A 91 -1.50 15.79 8.14
C ARG A 91 -2.33 14.87 9.01
N ILE A 92 -2.91 13.81 8.44
CA ILE A 92 -3.91 12.99 9.13
C ILE A 92 -3.38 12.37 10.43
N HIS A 93 -2.09 12.02 10.47
CA HIS A 93 -1.46 11.43 11.64
C HIS A 93 -1.32 12.37 12.84
N THR A 94 -1.51 13.68 12.64
CA THR A 94 -1.27 14.70 13.68
C THR A 94 -2.41 15.72 13.81
N SER A 95 -3.45 15.62 12.97
CA SER A 95 -4.53 16.60 12.92
C SER A 95 -5.86 15.91 12.62
N HIS A 96 -6.92 16.31 13.33
CA HIS A 96 -8.28 15.81 13.09
C HIS A 96 -8.75 16.18 11.66
N PRO A 97 -9.62 15.40 10.99
CA PRO A 97 -10.09 15.75 9.64
C PRO A 97 -10.82 17.11 9.57
N SER A 98 -11.35 17.59 10.69
CA SER A 98 -11.98 18.91 10.80
C SER A 98 -11.03 20.05 11.19
N ASP A 99 -9.73 19.78 11.35
CA ASP A 99 -8.75 20.81 11.65
C ASP A 99 -8.73 21.85 10.53
N SER A 100 -8.69 23.14 10.87
CA SER A 100 -8.76 24.24 9.91
C SER A 100 -7.56 24.29 8.94
N ARG A 101 -6.47 23.59 9.27
CA ARG A 101 -5.27 23.49 8.43
C ARG A 101 -5.36 22.37 7.39
N MET A 102 -6.35 21.48 7.49
CA MET A 102 -6.63 20.48 6.45
C MET A 102 -7.09 21.19 5.18
N LYS A 103 -6.64 20.72 4.01
CA LYS A 103 -7.26 21.11 2.75
C LYS A 103 -8.71 20.63 2.76
N PRO A 104 -9.67 21.37 2.18
CA PRO A 104 -11.08 21.00 2.24
C PRO A 104 -11.36 19.61 1.69
N TRP A 105 -12.04 18.79 2.48
CA TRP A 105 -12.64 17.53 2.02
C TRP A 105 -13.89 17.87 1.23
N LYS A 106 -13.86 17.64 -0.08
CA LYS A 106 -14.99 17.93 -0.98
C LYS A 106 -15.18 16.80 -1.99
N PRO A 107 -16.40 16.60 -2.50
CA PRO A 107 -16.62 15.80 -3.70
C PRO A 107 -15.64 16.23 -4.79
N LEU A 108 -15.10 15.25 -5.51
CA LEU A 108 -14.03 15.46 -6.48
C LEU A 108 -14.43 14.86 -7.82
N ASN A 109 -14.15 15.60 -8.88
CA ASN A 109 -14.18 15.09 -10.24
C ASN A 109 -12.72 15.00 -10.70
N PHE A 110 -12.18 13.79 -10.75
CA PHE A 110 -10.77 13.49 -11.00
C PHE A 110 -10.58 12.94 -12.40
N THR A 111 -9.72 13.56 -13.20
CA THR A 111 -9.46 13.19 -14.59
C THR A 111 -8.09 12.52 -14.72
N ILE A 112 -8.11 11.22 -15.04
CA ILE A 112 -6.90 10.42 -15.28
C ILE A 112 -6.05 11.07 -16.38
N GLY A 113 -4.73 11.15 -16.14
CA GLY A 113 -3.77 11.73 -17.08
C GLY A 113 -3.66 13.26 -17.02
N THR A 114 -4.54 13.93 -16.27
CA THR A 114 -4.48 15.39 -16.05
C THR A 114 -4.27 15.73 -14.58
N ASP A 115 -5.13 15.19 -13.70
CA ASP A 115 -5.08 15.47 -12.28
C ASP A 115 -3.98 14.65 -11.59
N LYS A 116 -3.35 15.27 -10.58
CA LYS A 116 -2.29 14.65 -9.79
C LYS A 116 -2.85 13.95 -8.56
N ASP A 117 -2.27 12.84 -8.17
CA ASP A 117 -2.71 12.06 -7.00
C ASP A 117 -2.86 12.90 -5.71
N GLU A 118 -2.04 13.93 -5.52
CA GLU A 118 -2.08 14.85 -4.37
C GLU A 118 -3.40 15.62 -4.18
N ILE A 119 -4.27 15.67 -5.20
CA ILE A 119 -5.61 16.25 -5.08
C ILE A 119 -6.69 15.21 -4.76
N PHE A 120 -6.40 13.91 -4.93
CA PHE A 120 -7.32 12.83 -4.61
C PHE A 120 -7.39 12.65 -3.09
N PRO A 121 -8.59 12.63 -2.46
CA PRO A 121 -8.71 12.56 -1.00
C PRO A 121 -8.24 11.22 -0.45
N MET A 122 -7.42 11.25 0.60
CA MET A 122 -6.97 10.02 1.27
C MET A 122 -8.10 9.21 1.93
N ALA A 123 -9.24 9.85 2.19
CA ALA A 123 -10.41 9.27 2.84
C ALA A 123 -11.68 9.78 2.19
N MET A 124 -12.69 8.91 2.13
CA MET A 124 -14.04 9.25 1.70
C MET A 124 -15.01 9.08 2.88
N PHE A 125 -15.73 10.14 3.20
CA PHE A 125 -16.77 10.19 4.21
C PHE A 125 -18.12 10.43 3.52
N ARG A 126 -19.07 9.52 3.74
CA ARG A 126 -20.41 9.53 3.10
C ARG A 126 -21.14 10.87 3.17
N ALA A 127 -20.96 11.63 4.24
CA ALA A 127 -21.66 12.90 4.47
C ALA A 127 -20.79 14.14 4.22
N VAL A 128 -19.60 14.00 3.63
CA VAL A 128 -18.66 15.11 3.43
C VAL A 128 -18.20 15.22 1.98
N ASN A 129 -17.65 14.15 1.41
CA ASN A 129 -17.02 14.16 0.09
C ASN A 129 -17.42 13.00 -0.83
N ASP A 130 -18.58 12.39 -0.55
CA ASP A 130 -19.25 11.43 -1.42
C ASP A 130 -20.22 12.17 -2.37
N PRO A 131 -20.19 11.95 -3.70
CA PRO A 131 -19.34 11.00 -4.42
C PRO A 131 -18.00 11.58 -4.87
N ILE A 132 -17.07 10.67 -5.18
CA ILE A 132 -15.90 10.95 -6.01
C ILE A 132 -16.18 10.37 -7.41
N THR A 133 -16.00 11.20 -8.43
CA THR A 133 -16.15 10.82 -9.84
C THR A 133 -14.77 10.73 -10.48
N ILE A 134 -14.50 9.66 -11.21
CA ILE A 134 -13.25 9.46 -11.94
C ILE A 134 -13.57 9.44 -13.44
N ASN A 135 -13.01 10.38 -14.20
CA ASN A 135 -13.07 10.36 -15.66
C ASN A 135 -11.78 9.76 -16.21
N PHE A 136 -11.93 8.91 -17.20
CA PHE A 136 -10.81 8.36 -17.95
C PHE A 136 -11.26 8.08 -19.39
N GLU A 137 -10.31 8.18 -20.30
CA GLU A 137 -10.53 7.83 -21.70
C GLU A 137 -9.98 6.43 -21.97
N LEU A 138 -10.64 5.70 -22.86
CA LEU A 138 -10.18 4.41 -23.36
C LEU A 138 -9.81 4.55 -24.82
N THR A 139 -8.71 3.91 -25.23
CA THR A 139 -8.39 3.78 -26.65
C THR A 139 -9.40 2.84 -27.32
N LYS A 140 -9.50 2.90 -28.66
CA LYS A 140 -10.41 2.02 -29.43
C LYS A 140 -10.15 0.55 -29.15
N GLU A 141 -8.90 0.17 -28.94
CA GLU A 141 -8.45 -1.20 -28.65
C GLU A 141 -8.75 -1.63 -27.20
N GLN A 142 -9.04 -0.67 -26.31
CA GLN A 142 -9.37 -0.94 -24.91
C GLN A 142 -10.88 -1.10 -24.70
N VAL A 143 -11.70 -0.45 -25.53
CA VAL A 143 -13.16 -0.52 -25.50
C VAL A 143 -13.66 -1.95 -25.74
N GLY A 144 -14.73 -2.34 -25.04
CA GLY A 144 -15.38 -3.65 -25.20
C GLY A 144 -14.65 -4.83 -24.57
N LYS A 145 -13.48 -4.60 -23.95
CA LYS A 145 -12.76 -5.62 -23.19
C LYS A 145 -13.20 -5.63 -21.74
N ASP A 146 -13.27 -6.82 -21.15
CA ASP A 146 -13.50 -6.98 -19.72
C ASP A 146 -12.36 -6.34 -18.93
N ARG A 147 -12.73 -5.58 -17.90
CA ARG A 147 -11.79 -4.88 -17.02
C ARG A 147 -12.17 -5.12 -15.56
N THR A 148 -11.17 -5.03 -14.70
CA THR A 148 -11.35 -5.06 -13.25
C THR A 148 -10.91 -3.73 -12.68
N LEU A 149 -11.80 -3.07 -11.93
CA LEU A 149 -11.43 -1.99 -11.03
C LEU A 149 -11.02 -2.60 -9.69
N LYS A 150 -9.81 -2.29 -9.23
CA LYS A 150 -9.33 -2.66 -7.89
C LYS A 150 -9.30 -1.42 -7.01
N LEU A 151 -9.91 -1.50 -5.84
CA LEU A 151 -9.90 -0.45 -4.81
C LEU A 151 -9.13 -0.96 -3.60
N GLY A 152 -7.97 -0.38 -3.33
CA GLY A 152 -7.18 -0.64 -2.13
C GLY A 152 -7.64 0.28 -1.01
N ILE A 153 -8.19 -0.29 0.07
CA ILE A 153 -8.67 0.48 1.22
C ILE A 153 -7.92 -0.03 2.46
N PRO A 154 -6.97 0.75 3.02
CA PRO A 154 -6.19 0.30 4.17
C PRO A 154 -7.02 0.28 5.47
N LEU A 155 -8.04 1.12 5.58
CA LEU A 155 -8.92 1.19 6.74
C LEU A 155 -10.36 1.51 6.34
N ALA A 156 -11.32 0.74 6.88
CA ALA A 156 -12.75 1.02 6.77
C ALA A 156 -13.37 1.13 8.17
N GLN A 157 -14.34 2.04 8.34
CA GLN A 157 -14.95 2.35 9.64
C GLN A 157 -16.44 2.60 9.49
N ASN A 158 -17.22 2.37 10.56
CA ASN A 158 -18.66 2.65 10.60
C ASN A 158 -19.43 2.09 9.40
N ASN A 159 -19.19 0.82 9.09
CA ASN A 159 -19.73 0.14 7.90
C ASN A 159 -19.32 0.79 6.56
N GLY A 160 -18.25 1.58 6.49
CA GLY A 160 -17.74 2.16 5.25
C GLY A 160 -17.39 1.07 4.23
N ARG A 161 -17.79 1.28 2.98
CA ARG A 161 -17.42 0.48 1.80
C ARG A 161 -17.77 1.25 0.54
N CYS A 162 -17.02 1.02 -0.54
CA CYS A 162 -17.31 1.66 -1.81
C CYS A 162 -18.49 0.97 -2.51
N SER A 163 -19.45 1.78 -2.98
CA SER A 163 -20.35 1.40 -4.06
C SER A 163 -19.83 2.03 -5.34
N VAL A 164 -19.75 1.26 -6.43
CA VAL A 164 -19.14 1.73 -7.67
C VAL A 164 -20.16 1.64 -8.80
N THR A 165 -20.29 2.74 -9.53
CA THR A 165 -20.98 2.77 -10.82
C THR A 165 -19.95 3.15 -11.89
N VAL A 166 -19.94 2.40 -13.00
CA VAL A 166 -19.15 2.70 -14.18
C VAL A 166 -20.12 2.88 -15.34
N ASN A 167 -20.28 4.12 -15.81
CA ASN A 167 -21.30 4.47 -16.79
C ASN A 167 -22.70 4.02 -16.33
N LYS A 168 -23.31 3.05 -17.03
CA LYS A 168 -24.63 2.48 -16.70
C LYS A 168 -24.54 1.17 -15.90
N PHE A 169 -23.34 0.69 -15.59
CA PHE A 169 -23.13 -0.54 -14.83
C PHE A 169 -22.95 -0.22 -13.34
N SER A 170 -23.76 -0.84 -12.48
CA SER A 170 -23.58 -0.81 -11.02
C SER A 170 -22.91 -2.10 -10.56
N ALA A 171 -21.75 -1.98 -9.91
CA ALA A 171 -21.08 -3.13 -9.32
C ALA A 171 -21.82 -3.62 -8.07
N LYS A 172 -21.71 -4.91 -7.77
CA LYS A 172 -22.20 -5.46 -6.51
C LYS A 172 -21.49 -4.76 -5.34
N THR A 173 -22.26 -4.18 -4.42
CA THR A 173 -21.70 -3.60 -3.20
C THR A 173 -21.09 -4.70 -2.33
N PRO A 174 -19.82 -4.58 -1.92
CA PRO A 174 -19.20 -5.56 -1.04
C PRO A 174 -19.79 -5.51 0.37
N LEU A 175 -19.63 -6.61 1.11
CA LEU A 175 -19.85 -6.59 2.56
C LEU A 175 -18.83 -5.64 3.20
N SER A 176 -19.23 -5.00 4.30
CA SER A 176 -18.29 -4.13 5.01
C SER A 176 -17.24 -4.96 5.74
N ALA A 177 -15.98 -4.58 5.57
CA ALA A 177 -14.84 -5.05 6.36
C ALA A 177 -14.44 -4.02 7.44
N ALA A 178 -15.37 -3.14 7.83
CA ALA A 178 -15.06 -2.06 8.76
C ALA A 178 -14.72 -2.58 10.15
N VAL A 179 -13.68 -2.01 10.74
CA VAL A 179 -13.33 -2.26 12.15
C VAL A 179 -14.31 -1.53 13.07
N LYS A 180 -14.40 -1.99 14.32
CA LYS A 180 -15.30 -1.41 15.35
C LYS A 180 -14.70 -0.20 16.06
N THR A 181 -13.47 0.18 15.75
CA THR A 181 -12.74 1.27 16.39
C THR A 181 -12.70 2.51 15.52
N ARG A 182 -12.50 3.67 16.14
CA ARG A 182 -12.01 4.89 15.45
C ARG A 182 -10.54 4.69 15.04
N GLY A 183 -10.02 5.54 14.13
CA GLY A 183 -8.71 5.24 13.52
C GLY A 183 -8.31 6.00 12.25
N VAL A 184 -9.21 6.68 11.52
CA VAL A 184 -8.75 7.64 10.49
C VAL A 184 -7.88 8.73 11.14
N THR A 185 -8.13 9.01 12.42
CA THR A 185 -7.28 9.71 13.39
C THR A 185 -7.36 9.01 14.73
#